data_AF-A0A960PJ24-F1
#
_entry.id   AF-A0A960PJ24-F1
#
_cell.length_a   1.000
_cell.length_b   1.000
_cell.length_c   1.000
_cell.angle_alpha   90.00
_cell.angle_beta   90.00
_cell.angle_gamma   90.00
#
_symmetry.space_group_name_H-M   'P 1'
#
loop_
_entity.id
_entity.type
_entity.pdbx_description
1 polymer ?
#
loop_
_entity_poly.entity_id
_entity_poly.type
_entity_poly.pdbx_seq_one_letter_code
_entity_poly.pdbx_strand_id
1 'polypeptide(L)'
;KVTFPEPQFRGQTKGELGTPGVQSIAYEITKDGMVAWFDGGGAKSHISAVREKLAQAVINRVAARQTLDARRKAAKLGANGMPDKLADCRTHGPDAELLIVEGDSAAGPAKAGRNSENMAVLPLRGKVVNAGKANMKQVVENAEAQALFTAIGAGSGRDFNLEDARYGRIIILCDADVDGSHIR
;
A
#
# COMPACT_ATOMS: atom_id res chain seq x y z
N LYS A 1 11.82 5.76 28.22
CA LYS A 1 11.83 4.29 28.44
C LYS A 1 10.58 3.94 29.22
N VAL A 2 9.71 3.07 28.71
CA VAL A 2 8.50 2.63 29.41
C VAL A 2 8.88 1.38 30.22
N THR A 3 8.51 1.31 31.49
CA THR A 3 8.84 0.18 32.37
C THR A 3 7.63 -0.09 33.26
N PHE A 4 7.21 -1.35 33.31
CA PHE A 4 6.06 -1.79 34.09
C PHE A 4 6.20 -3.28 34.44
N PRO A 5 5.61 -3.71 35.57
CA PRO A 5 5.57 -5.11 35.95
C PRO A 5 4.63 -5.90 35.02
N GLU A 6 4.99 -7.16 34.78
CA GLU A 6 4.15 -8.15 34.08
C GLU A 6 3.65 -7.76 32.67
N PRO A 7 4.54 -7.56 31.70
CA PRO A 7 4.13 -7.24 30.34
C PRO A 7 3.49 -8.42 29.61
N GLN A 8 2.28 -8.19 29.11
CA GLN A 8 1.56 -9.12 28.25
C GLN A 8 1.74 -8.72 26.79
N PHE A 9 2.17 -9.69 25.97
CA PHE A 9 2.39 -9.50 24.54
C PHE A 9 1.48 -10.39 23.70
N ARG A 10 1.16 -9.93 22.49
CA ARG A 10 0.51 -10.76 21.49
C ARG A 10 1.56 -11.55 20.71
N GLY A 11 1.38 -12.86 20.68
CA GLY A 11 2.25 -13.79 19.97
C GLY A 11 3.60 -14.04 20.65
N GLN A 12 4.24 -15.13 20.25
CA GLN A 12 5.50 -15.60 20.84
C GLN A 12 6.68 -14.67 20.56
N THR A 13 6.67 -13.97 19.42
CA THR A 13 7.73 -13.03 19.03
C THR A 13 7.73 -11.76 19.86
N LYS A 14 6.72 -11.54 20.73
CA LYS A 14 6.56 -10.36 21.57
C LYS A 14 6.63 -9.04 20.80
N GLY A 15 6.21 -9.04 19.53
CA GLY A 15 6.27 -7.87 18.64
C GLY A 15 5.24 -6.79 18.97
N GLU A 16 4.13 -7.16 19.63
CA GLU A 16 3.04 -6.24 19.98
C GLU A 16 2.73 -6.35 21.47
N LEU A 17 2.74 -5.20 22.17
CA LEU A 17 2.36 -5.13 23.56
C LEU A 17 0.82 -5.10 23.68
N GLY A 18 0.25 -6.09 24.35
CA GLY A 18 -1.19 -6.25 24.54
C GLY A 18 -1.68 -5.93 25.94
N THR A 19 -0.87 -5.30 26.81
CA THR A 19 -1.23 -5.02 28.20
C THR A 19 -2.28 -3.90 28.27
N PRO A 20 -3.56 -4.17 28.61
CA PRO A 20 -4.65 -3.21 28.38
C PRO A 20 -4.48 -1.87 29.10
N GLY A 21 -4.05 -1.89 30.37
CA GLY A 21 -3.90 -0.66 31.17
C GLY A 21 -2.77 0.27 30.72
N VAL A 22 -1.75 -0.26 30.02
CA VAL A 22 -0.59 0.54 29.61
C VAL A 22 -0.95 1.53 28.52
N GLN A 23 -1.87 1.15 27.62
CA GLN A 23 -2.30 2.03 26.54
C GLN A 23 -2.96 3.31 27.09
N SER A 24 -3.88 3.17 28.04
CA SER A 24 -4.57 4.32 28.65
C SER A 24 -3.61 5.24 29.41
N ILE A 25 -2.69 4.67 30.20
CA ILE A 25 -1.70 5.45 30.95
C ILE A 25 -0.79 6.23 30.00
N ALA A 26 -0.23 5.56 28.98
CA ALA A 26 0.64 6.20 28.00
C ALA A 26 -0.10 7.29 27.20
N TYR A 27 -1.37 7.05 26.89
CA TYR A 27 -2.22 8.01 26.21
C TYR A 27 -2.42 9.29 27.04
N GLU A 28 -2.88 9.19 28.29
CA GLU A 28 -3.15 10.37 29.13
C GLU A 28 -1.88 11.19 29.40
N ILE A 29 -0.76 10.54 29.74
CA ILE A 29 0.52 11.24 29.97
C ILE A 29 0.96 11.99 28.71
N THR A 30 0.85 11.36 27.54
CA THR A 30 1.25 11.98 26.27
C THR A 30 0.32 13.12 25.91
N LYS A 31 -0.99 12.94 26.10
CA LYS A 31 -2.01 13.95 25.84
C LYS A 31 -1.81 15.18 26.72
N ASP A 32 -1.67 15.00 28.03
CA ASP A 32 -1.47 16.10 28.98
C ASP A 32 -0.19 16.87 28.67
N GLY A 33 0.91 16.15 28.40
CA GLY A 33 2.17 16.75 27.99
C GLY A 33 2.06 17.52 26.66
N MET A 34 1.34 16.97 25.68
CA MET A 34 1.11 17.66 24.40
C MET A 34 0.24 18.91 24.57
N VAL A 35 -0.85 18.84 25.33
CA VAL A 35 -1.73 19.98 25.60
C VAL A 35 -0.93 21.10 26.27
N ALA A 36 -0.21 20.79 27.35
CA ALA A 36 0.64 21.75 28.03
C ALA A 36 1.70 22.37 27.11
N TRP A 37 2.28 21.57 26.21
CA TRP A 37 3.24 22.07 25.22
C TRP A 37 2.59 23.02 24.22
N PHE A 38 1.40 22.70 23.70
CA PHE A 38 0.66 23.56 22.77
C PHE A 38 0.10 24.84 23.40
N ASP A 39 -0.23 24.83 24.69
CA ASP A 39 -0.84 25.95 25.43
C ASP A 39 0.18 26.98 25.94
N GLY A 40 1.48 26.78 25.67
CA GLY A 40 2.50 27.78 25.96
C GLY A 40 3.83 27.22 26.47
N GLY A 41 3.90 25.92 26.77
CA GLY A 41 5.17 25.28 27.15
C GLY A 41 6.16 25.14 25.98
N GLY A 42 5.66 25.10 24.74
CA GLY A 42 6.45 24.98 23.53
C GLY A 42 6.83 26.32 22.89
N ALA A 43 7.95 26.36 22.18
CA ALA A 43 8.30 27.50 21.35
C ALA A 43 7.24 27.73 20.26
N LYS A 44 6.73 28.97 20.15
CA LYS A 44 5.68 29.32 19.18
C LYS A 44 6.03 28.93 17.74
N SER A 45 7.29 29.05 17.35
CA SER A 45 7.79 28.64 16.02
C SER A 45 7.58 27.15 15.75
N HIS A 46 7.84 26.28 16.74
CA HIS A 46 7.66 24.83 16.61
C HIS A 46 6.17 24.47 16.53
N ILE A 47 5.35 25.10 17.37
CA ILE A 47 3.89 24.91 17.36
C ILE A 47 3.31 25.27 15.98
N SER A 48 3.68 26.43 15.44
CA SER A 48 3.23 26.86 14.11
C SER A 48 3.69 25.90 13.01
N ALA A 49 4.95 25.48 13.03
CA ALA A 49 5.48 24.54 12.04
C ALA A 49 4.74 23.18 12.08
N VAL A 50 4.43 22.66 13.27
CA VAL A 50 3.65 21.43 13.41
C VAL A 50 2.23 21.61 12.89
N ARG A 51 1.55 22.72 13.24
CA ARG A 51 0.19 23.02 12.77
C ARG A 51 0.13 23.12 11.25
N GLU A 52 1.06 23.83 10.64
CA GLU A 52 1.15 23.98 9.18
C GLU A 52 1.37 22.62 8.50
N LYS A 53 2.31 21.83 9.02
CA LYS A 53 2.58 20.48 8.50
C LYS A 53 1.37 19.56 8.60
N LEU A 54 0.63 19.62 9.71
CA LEU A 54 -0.62 18.86 9.90
C LEU A 54 -1.70 19.32 8.91
N ALA A 55 -1.91 20.62 8.77
CA ALA A 55 -2.89 21.19 7.84
C ALA A 55 -2.57 20.76 6.39
N GLN A 56 -1.32 20.91 5.97
CA GLN A 56 -0.89 20.51 4.63
C GLN A 56 -1.04 19.00 4.40
N ALA A 57 -0.73 18.17 5.41
CA ALA A 57 -0.94 16.73 5.33
C ALA A 57 -2.41 16.35 5.15
N VAL A 58 -3.34 17.06 5.83
CA VAL A 58 -4.78 16.86 5.67
C VAL A 58 -5.26 17.29 4.29
N ILE A 59 -4.85 18.49 3.83
CA ILE A 59 -5.21 18.99 2.49
C ILE A 59 -4.73 18.02 1.40
N ASN A 60 -3.46 17.63 1.46
CA ASN A 60 -2.87 16.69 0.50
C ASN A 60 -3.60 15.33 0.52
N ARG A 61 -3.99 14.86 1.70
CA ARG A 61 -4.76 13.62 1.85
C ARG A 61 -6.13 13.72 1.17
N VAL A 62 -6.88 14.79 1.43
CA VAL A 62 -8.21 14.98 0.84
C VAL A 62 -8.13 15.09 -0.68
N ALA A 63 -7.17 15.88 -1.19
CA ALA A 63 -6.94 16.03 -2.63
C ALA A 63 -6.54 14.70 -3.31
N ALA A 64 -5.64 13.93 -2.68
CA ALA A 64 -5.25 12.62 -3.19
C ALA A 64 -6.43 11.64 -3.23
N ARG A 65 -7.24 11.60 -2.17
CA ARG A 65 -8.45 10.77 -2.10
C ARG A 65 -9.46 11.15 -3.19
N GLN A 66 -9.75 12.45 -3.34
CA GLN A 66 -10.65 12.94 -4.40
C GLN A 66 -10.16 12.57 -5.80
N THR A 67 -8.86 12.65 -6.05
CA THR A 67 -8.24 12.26 -7.32
C THR A 67 -8.37 10.75 -7.56
N LEU A 68 -8.11 9.93 -6.54
CA LEU A 68 -8.28 8.47 -6.61
C LEU A 68 -9.75 8.08 -6.83
N ASP A 69 -10.68 8.73 -6.13
CA ASP A 69 -12.12 8.48 -6.29
C ASP A 69 -12.63 8.91 -7.67
N ALA A 70 -12.16 10.04 -8.20
CA ALA A 70 -12.46 10.48 -9.56
C ALA A 70 -11.92 9.48 -10.60
N ARG A 71 -10.69 8.99 -10.42
CA ARG A 71 -10.10 7.94 -11.26
C ARG A 71 -10.87 6.63 -11.17
N ARG A 72 -11.26 6.19 -9.97
CA ARG A 72 -12.10 4.99 -9.76
C ARG A 72 -13.45 5.13 -10.45
N LYS A 73 -14.10 6.29 -10.37
CA LYS A 73 -15.37 6.55 -11.07
C LYS A 73 -15.19 6.53 -12.60
N ALA A 74 -14.11 7.13 -13.12
CA ALA A 74 -13.79 7.06 -14.54
C ALA A 74 -13.53 5.62 -15.01
N ALA A 75 -12.81 4.83 -14.20
CA ALA A 75 -12.54 3.41 -14.49
C ALA A 75 -13.82 2.53 -14.46
N LYS A 76 -14.81 2.86 -13.63
CA LYS A 76 -16.11 2.16 -13.61
C LYS A 76 -17.01 2.48 -14.81
N LEU A 77 -16.84 3.63 -15.45
CA LEU A 77 -17.67 4.09 -16.56
C LEU A 77 -17.17 3.63 -17.94
N GLY A 78 -15.91 3.21 -18.05
CA GLY A 78 -15.34 2.66 -19.29
C GLY A 78 -14.77 1.27 -19.07
N ALA A 79 -15.14 0.32 -19.93
CA ALA A 79 -14.57 -1.04 -19.97
C ALA A 79 -13.05 -1.10 -20.25
N ASN A 80 -12.30 0.00 -20.11
CA ASN A 80 -10.86 0.14 -20.36
C ASN A 80 -10.08 0.65 -19.13
N GLY A 81 -10.59 0.46 -17.91
CA GLY A 81 -9.89 0.85 -16.68
C GLY A 81 -8.73 -0.05 -16.30
N MET A 82 -8.56 -1.20 -16.96
CA MET A 82 -7.51 -2.18 -16.68
C MET A 82 -6.21 -1.82 -17.42
N PRO A 83 -5.03 -2.15 -16.89
CA PRO A 83 -3.78 -1.90 -17.60
C PRO A 83 -3.75 -2.67 -18.93
N ASP A 84 -3.45 -2.02 -20.05
CA ASP A 84 -3.46 -2.66 -21.39
C ASP A 84 -2.59 -3.91 -21.49
N LYS A 85 -1.53 -3.96 -20.68
CA LYS A 85 -0.57 -5.06 -20.63
C LYS A 85 -1.05 -6.26 -19.80
N LEU A 86 -2.09 -6.09 -18.99
CA LEU A 86 -2.68 -7.17 -18.20
C LEU A 86 -3.39 -8.15 -19.13
N ALA A 87 -2.95 -9.40 -19.11
CA ALA A 87 -3.78 -10.50 -19.58
C ALA A 87 -4.58 -11.01 -18.38
N ASP A 88 -5.87 -10.68 -18.32
CA ASP A 88 -6.72 -11.03 -17.18
C ASP A 88 -7.16 -12.51 -17.21
N CYS A 89 -7.74 -13.00 -16.12
CA CYS A 89 -8.45 -14.28 -16.03
C CYS A 89 -9.97 -14.09 -16.12
N ARG A 90 -10.71 -15.16 -16.38
CA ARG A 90 -12.18 -15.12 -16.51
C ARG A 90 -12.88 -15.06 -15.16
N THR A 91 -12.34 -15.76 -14.17
CA THR A 91 -12.90 -15.87 -12.83
C THR A 91 -11.96 -15.23 -11.80
N HIS A 92 -12.52 -14.34 -10.97
CA HIS A 92 -11.83 -13.65 -9.87
C HIS A 92 -12.24 -14.24 -8.52
N GLY A 93 -11.41 -14.05 -7.50
CA GLY A 93 -11.69 -14.51 -6.13
C GLY A 93 -10.51 -15.21 -5.46
N PRO A 94 -10.76 -15.94 -4.35
CA PRO A 94 -9.71 -16.57 -3.53
C PRO A 94 -8.81 -17.55 -4.30
N ASP A 95 -9.38 -18.27 -5.26
CA ASP A 95 -8.63 -19.25 -6.06
C ASP A 95 -7.90 -18.63 -7.26
N ALA A 96 -8.21 -17.38 -7.60
CA ALA A 96 -7.59 -16.67 -8.70
C ALA A 96 -6.17 -16.21 -8.35
N GLU A 97 -5.29 -16.27 -9.34
CA GLU A 97 -3.86 -15.98 -9.24
C GLU A 97 -3.49 -14.82 -10.15
N LEU A 98 -2.64 -13.90 -9.68
CA LEU A 98 -1.97 -12.91 -10.50
C LEU A 98 -0.47 -13.21 -10.58
N LEU A 99 0.00 -13.55 -11.77
CA LEU A 99 1.40 -13.74 -12.09
C LEU A 99 2.01 -12.40 -12.53
N ILE A 100 2.90 -11.86 -11.70
CA ILE A 100 3.71 -10.68 -12.03
C ILE A 100 5.00 -11.18 -12.66
N VAL A 101 5.27 -10.80 -13.91
CA VAL A 101 6.41 -11.30 -14.67
C VAL A 101 7.36 -10.18 -15.09
N GLU A 102 8.64 -10.49 -15.23
CA GLU A 102 9.65 -9.57 -15.72
C GLU A 102 9.57 -9.39 -17.24
N GLY A 103 9.15 -8.19 -17.67
CA GLY A 103 9.09 -7.80 -19.07
C GLY A 103 8.10 -8.60 -19.93
N ASP A 104 8.06 -8.26 -21.22
CA ASP A 104 7.22 -8.99 -22.19
C ASP A 104 7.84 -10.34 -22.59
N SER A 105 9.15 -10.52 -22.37
CA SER A 105 9.89 -11.74 -22.71
C SER A 105 9.34 -12.96 -21.96
N ALA A 106 9.19 -12.85 -20.64
CA ALA A 106 8.58 -13.90 -19.82
C ALA A 106 7.04 -13.94 -19.96
N ALA A 107 6.41 -12.83 -20.39
CA ALA A 107 4.96 -12.74 -20.49
C ALA A 107 4.36 -13.61 -21.59
N GLY A 108 5.05 -13.77 -22.73
CA GLY A 108 4.56 -14.63 -23.83
C GLY A 108 4.35 -16.08 -23.38
N PRO A 109 5.41 -16.75 -22.87
CA PRO A 109 5.30 -18.10 -22.32
C PRO A 109 4.30 -18.20 -21.16
N ALA A 110 4.29 -17.24 -20.23
CA ALA A 110 3.36 -17.25 -19.12
C ALA A 110 1.89 -17.14 -19.58
N LYS A 111 1.60 -16.30 -20.58
CA LYS A 111 0.25 -16.17 -21.17
C LYS A 111 -0.20 -17.44 -21.88
N ALA A 112 0.72 -18.15 -22.54
CA ALA A 112 0.42 -19.38 -23.26
C ALA A 112 0.25 -20.59 -22.32
N GLY A 113 1.03 -20.67 -21.25
CA GLY A 113 1.03 -21.80 -20.33
C GLY A 113 0.02 -21.72 -19.18
N ARG A 114 -0.58 -20.55 -18.94
CA ARG A 114 -1.51 -20.36 -17.81
C ARG A 114 -2.87 -21.04 -18.04
N ASN A 115 -3.52 -21.39 -16.95
CA ASN A 115 -4.97 -21.60 -16.99
C ASN A 115 -5.69 -20.26 -17.02
N SER A 116 -6.11 -19.81 -18.21
CA SER A 116 -6.82 -18.53 -18.41
C SER A 116 -8.12 -18.37 -17.61
N GLU A 117 -8.65 -19.47 -17.06
CA GLU A 117 -9.83 -19.42 -16.21
C GLU A 117 -9.58 -18.67 -14.91
N ASN A 118 -8.45 -18.93 -14.24
CA ASN A 118 -8.16 -18.41 -12.91
C ASN A 118 -6.78 -17.75 -12.76
N MET A 119 -5.93 -17.76 -13.79
CA MET A 119 -4.58 -17.16 -13.72
C MET A 119 -4.48 -15.93 -14.64
N ALA A 120 -4.22 -14.77 -14.05
CA ALA A 120 -3.88 -13.51 -14.72
C ALA A 120 -2.37 -13.34 -14.87
N VAL A 121 -1.92 -12.61 -15.90
CA VAL A 121 -0.49 -12.29 -16.13
C VAL A 121 -0.33 -10.79 -16.33
N LEU A 122 0.53 -10.17 -15.53
CA LEU A 122 0.90 -8.77 -15.61
C LEU A 122 2.42 -8.61 -15.80
N PRO A 123 2.89 -8.20 -17.00
CA PRO A 123 4.29 -7.89 -17.21
C PRO A 123 4.67 -6.52 -16.67
N LEU A 124 5.83 -6.43 -16.02
CA LEU A 124 6.44 -5.16 -15.60
C LEU A 124 7.55 -4.78 -16.58
N ARG A 125 7.45 -3.60 -17.23
CA ARG A 125 8.36 -3.21 -18.32
C ARG A 125 9.53 -2.33 -17.87
N GLY A 126 9.93 -2.45 -16.61
CA GLY A 126 11.04 -1.67 -16.05
C GLY A 126 11.16 -1.80 -14.54
N LYS A 127 12.08 -1.03 -13.96
CA LYS A 127 12.31 -1.01 -12.51
C LYS A 127 11.12 -0.36 -11.81
N VAL A 128 10.48 -1.10 -10.93
CA VAL A 128 9.44 -0.56 -10.04
C VAL A 128 10.06 0.53 -9.18
N VAL A 129 9.30 1.60 -8.95
CA VAL A 129 9.74 2.68 -8.05
C VAL A 129 10.05 2.12 -6.66
N ASN A 130 11.18 2.51 -6.09
CA ASN A 130 11.51 2.12 -4.71
C ASN A 130 10.59 2.88 -3.73
N ALA A 131 9.50 2.24 -3.33
CA ALA A 131 8.52 2.82 -2.42
C ALA A 131 9.07 3.15 -1.02
N GLY A 132 10.20 2.54 -0.61
CA GLY A 132 10.87 2.87 0.65
C GLY A 132 11.65 4.18 0.62
N LYS A 133 12.10 4.63 -0.56
CA LYS A 133 12.79 5.92 -0.75
C LYS A 133 11.86 7.01 -1.32
N ALA A 134 10.84 6.61 -2.07
CA ALA A 134 9.92 7.52 -2.74
C ALA A 134 8.80 8.00 -1.81
N ASN A 135 8.34 9.23 -2.02
CA ASN A 135 7.13 9.72 -1.35
C ASN A 135 5.87 9.15 -2.03
N MET A 136 4.73 9.21 -1.33
CA MET A 136 3.46 8.64 -1.82
C MET A 136 3.06 9.18 -3.20
N LYS A 137 3.32 10.47 -3.48
CA LYS A 137 3.02 11.08 -4.78
C LYS A 137 3.81 10.41 -5.90
N GLN A 138 5.12 10.21 -5.71
CA GLN A 138 5.99 9.54 -6.68
C GLN A 138 5.56 8.08 -6.92
N VAL A 139 5.10 7.37 -5.89
CA VAL A 139 4.60 6.00 -6.04
C VAL A 139 3.29 5.98 -6.83
N VAL A 140 2.37 6.90 -6.54
CA VAL A 140 1.08 7.01 -7.24
C VAL A 140 1.21 7.51 -8.68
N GLU A 141 2.25 8.28 -9.00
CA GLU A 141 2.52 8.75 -10.36
C GLU A 141 3.28 7.70 -11.21
N ASN A 142 3.87 6.69 -10.59
CA ASN A 142 4.57 5.63 -11.31
C ASN A 142 3.60 4.69 -12.04
N ALA A 143 3.79 4.55 -13.36
CA ALA A 143 2.91 3.76 -14.22
C ALA A 143 2.87 2.26 -13.84
N GLU A 144 4.00 1.69 -13.40
CA GLU A 144 4.10 0.28 -13.00
C GLU A 144 3.33 0.03 -11.68
N ALA A 145 3.48 0.93 -10.70
CA ALA A 145 2.73 0.89 -9.45
C ALA A 145 1.22 1.09 -9.68
N GLN A 146 0.82 2.02 -10.56
CA GLN A 146 -0.58 2.18 -10.94
C GLN A 146 -1.13 0.92 -11.60
N ALA A 147 -0.37 0.30 -12.51
CA ALA A 147 -0.79 -0.93 -13.15
C ALA A 147 -1.03 -2.05 -12.11
N LEU A 148 -0.16 -2.17 -11.10
CA LEU A 148 -0.32 -3.12 -10.00
C LEU A 148 -1.58 -2.83 -9.16
N PHE A 149 -1.77 -1.59 -8.70
CA PHE A 149 -2.93 -1.24 -7.88
C PHE A 149 -4.26 -1.49 -8.60
N THR A 150 -4.31 -1.10 -9.88
CA THR A 150 -5.48 -1.30 -10.73
C THR A 150 -5.70 -2.78 -11.01
N ALA A 151 -4.65 -3.54 -11.32
CA ALA A 151 -4.76 -4.98 -11.55
C ALA A 151 -5.29 -5.72 -10.31
N ILE A 152 -4.72 -5.44 -9.13
CA ILE A 152 -5.11 -6.10 -7.88
C ILE A 152 -6.54 -5.70 -7.46
N GLY A 153 -6.96 -4.46 -7.71
CA GLY A 153 -8.32 -3.98 -7.44
C GLY A 153 -8.60 -3.59 -5.99
N ALA A 154 -7.70 -3.92 -5.05
CA ALA A 154 -7.85 -3.64 -3.62
C ALA A 154 -7.63 -2.17 -3.22
N GLY A 155 -7.22 -1.29 -4.14
CA GLY A 155 -6.81 0.08 -3.81
C GLY A 155 -5.38 0.16 -3.27
N SER A 156 -5.01 1.31 -2.68
CA SER A 156 -3.67 1.54 -2.15
C SER A 156 -3.67 2.48 -0.94
N GLY A 157 -2.63 2.37 -0.11
CA GLY A 157 -2.45 3.21 1.07
C GLY A 157 -3.61 3.08 2.06
N ARG A 158 -4.30 4.20 2.33
CA ARG A 158 -5.40 4.26 3.31
C ARG A 158 -6.75 3.79 2.76
N ASP A 159 -6.88 3.70 1.44
CA ASP A 159 -8.09 3.23 0.77
C ASP A 159 -7.92 1.77 0.29
N PHE A 160 -6.94 1.06 0.87
CA PHE A 160 -6.73 -0.36 0.65
C PHE A 160 -7.80 -1.16 1.40
N ASN A 161 -8.47 -2.05 0.68
CA ASN A 161 -9.41 -3.00 1.23
C ASN A 161 -9.15 -4.37 0.62
N LEU A 162 -8.83 -5.35 1.48
CA LEU A 162 -8.52 -6.70 1.05
C LEU A 162 -9.75 -7.40 0.43
N GLU A 163 -10.96 -7.05 0.86
CA GLU A 163 -12.20 -7.63 0.33
C GLU A 163 -12.45 -7.26 -1.14
N ASP A 164 -11.88 -6.15 -1.60
CA ASP A 164 -11.96 -5.70 -3.00
C ASP A 164 -10.87 -6.34 -3.89
N ALA A 165 -9.99 -7.19 -3.34
CA ALA A 165 -8.93 -7.83 -4.09
C ALA A 165 -9.48 -8.84 -5.11
N ARG A 166 -8.99 -8.77 -6.35
CA ARG A 166 -9.45 -9.60 -7.47
C ARG A 166 -8.82 -10.99 -7.50
N TYR A 167 -7.67 -11.14 -6.86
CA TYR A 167 -6.90 -12.38 -6.85
C TYR A 167 -6.54 -12.74 -5.41
N GLY A 168 -6.83 -13.98 -5.01
CA GLY A 168 -6.45 -14.47 -3.68
C GLY A 168 -4.96 -14.79 -3.57
N ARG A 169 -4.26 -14.95 -4.70
CA ARG A 169 -2.82 -15.20 -4.74
C ARG A 169 -2.12 -14.25 -5.70
N ILE A 170 -1.01 -13.67 -5.25
CA ILE A 170 -0.11 -12.86 -6.06
C ILE A 170 1.23 -13.59 -6.10
N ILE A 171 1.70 -13.89 -7.30
CA ILE A 171 2.90 -14.69 -7.55
C ILE A 171 3.88 -13.83 -8.34
N ILE A 172 5.08 -13.63 -7.79
CA ILE A 172 6.16 -12.92 -8.47
C ILE A 172 7.02 -13.96 -9.19
N LEU A 173 6.98 -13.94 -10.51
CA LEU A 173 7.77 -14.79 -11.39
C LEU A 173 8.96 -13.97 -11.92
N CYS A 174 10.11 -14.11 -11.26
CA CYS A 174 11.36 -13.46 -11.66
C CYS A 174 12.42 -14.50 -12.00
N ASP A 175 13.33 -14.14 -12.89
CA ASP A 175 14.46 -15.01 -13.24
C ASP A 175 15.41 -15.18 -12.04
N ALA A 176 16.20 -16.25 -12.07
CA ALA A 176 17.14 -16.60 -11.01
C ALA A 176 18.49 -15.87 -11.16
N ASP A 177 18.49 -14.67 -11.75
CA ASP A 177 19.68 -13.86 -11.97
C ASP A 177 19.70 -12.59 -11.08
N VAL A 178 20.71 -11.75 -11.31
CA VAL A 178 20.92 -10.53 -10.52
C VAL A 178 19.79 -9.52 -10.75
N ASP A 179 19.22 -9.48 -11.95
CA ASP A 179 18.14 -8.54 -12.29
C ASP A 179 16.81 -8.99 -11.69
N GLY A 180 16.50 -10.29 -11.72
CA GLY A 180 15.37 -10.89 -11.01
C GLY A 180 15.48 -10.70 -9.48
N SER A 181 16.70 -10.70 -8.94
CA SER A 181 16.93 -10.40 -7.51
C SER A 181 16.61 -8.95 -7.13
N HIS A 182 16.66 -8.00 -8.07
CA HIS A 182 16.29 -6.60 -7.82
C HIS A 182 14.77 -6.36 -7.84
N ILE A 183 13.99 -7.30 -8.38
CA ILE A 183 12.52 -7.25 -8.43
C ILE A 183 11.88 -7.92 -7.21
N ARG A 184 12.55 -8.93 -6.61
CA ARG A 184 12.12 -9.62 -5.39
C ARG A 184 12.27 -8.74 -4.14
#